data_AF-A0A517TW68-F1
#
_entry.id   AF-A0A517TW68-F1
#
_cell.length_a   1.000
_cell.length_b   1.000
_cell.length_c   1.000
_cell.angle_alpha   90.00
_cell.angle_beta   90.00
_cell.angle_gamma   90.00
#
_symmetry.space_group_name_H-M   'P 1'
#
loop_
_entity.id
_entity.type
_entity.pdbx_description
1 polymer ?
#
loop_
_entity_poly.entity_id
_entity_poly.type
_entity_poly.pdbx_seq_one_letter_code
_entity_poly.pdbx_strand_id
1 'polypeptide(L)'
;MEPDPQSFRFSLRRLLTIVVAIAVGVALYQAAFGPPSMSRLFGGAENLAIVRESTRVEAYRLVPPPGSRPNEDDLSPFDFNVVAGPVVVPAEMANDLATTLLSPNTYDWDAAKACGYPVYGVKLSFFRGNDRVDVFFCFQCADLAVTRDGEKFGIGDFSPQERPFVAAVKQLFSDDAGIQAIRP
;
A
#
# COMPACT_ATOMS: atom_id res chain seq x y z
N MET A 1 30.58 -50.07 26.65
CA MET A 1 29.19 -49.90 26.16
C MET A 1 29.26 -48.77 25.14
N GLU A 2 29.58 -49.13 23.90
CA GLU A 2 29.68 -48.18 22.78
C GLU A 2 28.28 -47.90 22.22
N PRO A 3 27.92 -46.63 21.96
CA PRO A 3 26.61 -46.32 21.40
C PRO A 3 26.53 -46.77 19.93
N ASP A 4 25.51 -47.57 19.64
CA ASP A 4 25.17 -48.02 18.29
C ASP A 4 24.80 -46.81 17.41
N PRO A 5 25.51 -46.54 16.30
CA PRO A 5 25.19 -45.44 15.41
C PRO A 5 23.95 -45.82 14.60
N GLN A 6 22.77 -45.56 15.16
CA GLN A 6 21.52 -45.62 14.41
C GLN A 6 21.57 -44.57 13.29
N SER A 7 22.04 -45.02 12.12
CA SER A 7 22.00 -44.25 10.90
C SER A 7 20.54 -43.95 10.55
N PHE A 8 20.13 -42.70 10.75
CA PHE A 8 18.86 -42.18 10.27
C PHE A 8 18.87 -42.22 8.74
N ARG A 9 18.53 -43.37 8.16
CA ARG A 9 18.26 -43.51 6.73
C ARG A 9 16.89 -42.92 6.44
N PHE A 10 16.82 -41.59 6.37
CA PHE A 10 15.65 -40.94 5.77
C PHE A 10 15.57 -41.40 4.31
N SER A 11 14.51 -42.15 3.99
CA SER A 11 14.17 -42.47 2.61
C SER A 11 14.14 -41.17 1.80
N LEU A 12 14.90 -41.10 0.71
CA LEU A 12 14.96 -39.95 -0.19
C LEU A 12 13.55 -39.47 -0.59
N ARG A 13 12.59 -40.40 -0.69
CA ARG A 13 11.17 -40.09 -0.94
C ARG A 13 10.53 -39.28 0.19
N ARG A 14 10.77 -39.64 1.45
CA ARG A 14 10.23 -38.90 2.61
C ARG A 14 10.83 -37.49 2.69
N LEU A 15 12.13 -37.36 2.41
CA LEU A 15 12.79 -36.06 2.37
C LEU A 15 12.17 -35.16 1.29
N LEU A 16 11.96 -35.71 0.09
CA LEU A 16 11.32 -34.99 -1.03
C LEU A 16 9.90 -34.53 -0.67
N THR A 17 9.07 -35.40 -0.07
CA THR A 17 7.71 -35.04 0.32
C THR A 17 7.68 -33.91 1.36
N ILE A 18 8.59 -33.93 2.33
CA ILE A 18 8.70 -32.86 3.33
C ILE A 18 9.10 -31.54 2.68
N VAL A 19 10.11 -31.55 1.80
CA VAL A 19 10.55 -30.34 1.08
C VAL A 19 9.42 -29.75 0.23
N VAL A 20 8.67 -30.58 -0.50
CA VAL A 20 7.52 -30.12 -1.29
C VAL A 20 6.43 -29.54 -0.38
N ALA A 21 6.10 -30.20 0.74
CA ALA A 21 5.10 -29.69 1.67
C ALA A 21 5.51 -28.35 2.28
N ILE A 22 6.79 -28.17 2.63
CA ILE A 22 7.32 -26.90 3.12
C ILE A 22 7.26 -25.84 2.02
N ALA A 23 7.70 -26.14 0.81
CA ALA A 23 7.68 -25.20 -0.30
C ALA A 23 6.25 -24.74 -0.64
N VAL A 24 5.29 -25.66 -0.66
CA VAL A 24 3.87 -25.35 -0.85
C VAL A 24 3.34 -24.50 0.31
N GLY A 25 3.67 -24.86 1.55
CA GLY A 25 3.29 -24.07 2.73
C GLY A 25 3.83 -22.64 2.69
N VAL A 26 5.10 -22.46 2.30
CA VAL A 26 5.72 -21.14 2.15
C VAL A 26 5.07 -20.35 1.02
N ALA A 27 4.80 -20.98 -0.13
CA ALA A 27 4.13 -20.32 -1.25
C ALA A 27 2.71 -19.87 -0.89
N LEU A 28 1.94 -20.71 -0.19
CA LEU A 28 0.60 -20.38 0.30
C LEU A 28 0.64 -19.25 1.34
N TYR A 29 1.62 -19.27 2.25
CA TYR A 29 1.80 -18.21 3.23
C TYR A 29 2.14 -16.87 2.58
N GLN A 30 3.11 -16.87 1.65
CA GLN A 30 3.50 -15.67 0.89
C GLN A 30 2.33 -15.10 0.08
N ALA A 31 1.52 -15.97 -0.54
CA ALA A 31 0.34 -15.55 -1.29
C ALA A 31 -0.76 -14.95 -0.39
N ALA A 32 -0.94 -15.49 0.82
CA ALA A 32 -1.97 -15.01 1.75
C ALA A 32 -1.57 -13.71 2.45
N PHE A 33 -0.31 -13.57 2.87
CA PHE A 33 0.13 -12.52 3.79
C PHE A 33 1.06 -11.47 3.17
N GLY A 34 1.57 -11.70 1.95
CA GLY A 34 2.57 -10.84 1.32
C GLY A 34 3.90 -10.83 2.08
N PRO A 35 4.90 -10.06 1.62
CA PRO A 35 6.12 -9.88 2.39
C PRO A 35 5.82 -9.15 3.72
N PRO A 36 6.58 -9.40 4.80
CA PRO A 36 6.35 -8.77 6.11
C PRO A 36 6.22 -7.24 6.07
N SER A 37 6.92 -6.59 5.13
CA SER A 37 6.86 -5.15 4.92
C SER A 37 5.48 -4.67 4.47
N MET A 38 4.76 -5.44 3.64
CA MET A 38 3.40 -5.11 3.20
C MET A 38 2.41 -5.21 4.35
N SER A 39 2.48 -6.29 5.15
CA SER A 39 1.61 -6.42 6.32
C SER A 39 1.85 -5.29 7.32
N ARG A 40 3.08 -4.80 7.48
CA ARG A 40 3.37 -3.65 8.34
C ARG A 40 2.81 -2.35 7.76
N LEU A 41 3.01 -2.11 6.46
CA LEU A 41 2.52 -0.92 5.78
C LEU A 41 1.00 -0.78 5.86
N PHE A 42 0.28 -1.88 5.62
CA PHE A 42 -1.18 -1.86 5.59
C PHE A 42 -1.83 -2.12 6.94
N GLY A 43 -1.09 -2.51 7.98
CA GLY A 43 -1.68 -2.86 9.28
C GLY A 43 -2.34 -4.24 9.33
N GLY A 44 -1.86 -5.18 8.52
CA GLY A 44 -2.27 -6.58 8.56
C GLY A 44 -3.03 -7.08 7.32
N ALA A 45 -3.29 -8.39 7.32
CA ALA A 45 -3.94 -9.10 6.21
C ALA A 45 -5.35 -8.60 5.91
N GLU A 46 -6.07 -8.14 6.93
CA GLU A 46 -7.45 -7.66 6.78
C GLU A 46 -7.51 -6.38 5.93
N ASN A 47 -6.62 -5.42 6.18
CA ASN A 47 -6.57 -4.19 5.41
C ASN A 47 -6.11 -4.44 3.96
N LEU A 48 -5.17 -5.38 3.77
CA LEU A 48 -4.79 -5.85 2.43
C LEU A 48 -5.99 -6.45 1.69
N ALA A 49 -6.83 -7.23 2.37
CA ALA A 49 -8.02 -7.84 1.78
C ALA A 49 -9.07 -6.78 1.43
N ILE A 50 -9.28 -5.75 2.25
CA ILE A 50 -10.19 -4.63 1.93
C ILE A 50 -9.77 -3.92 0.64
N VAL A 51 -8.47 -3.63 0.47
CA VAL A 51 -7.95 -3.00 -0.75
C VAL A 51 -8.14 -3.93 -1.96
N ARG A 52 -7.76 -5.21 -1.81
CA ARG A 52 -7.82 -6.22 -2.89
C ARG A 52 -9.25 -6.49 -3.38
N GLU A 53 -10.18 -6.60 -2.44
CA GLU A 53 -11.55 -7.04 -2.67
C GLU A 53 -12.55 -5.87 -2.64
N SER A 54 -12.05 -4.63 -2.74
CA SER A 54 -12.89 -3.45 -2.67
C SER A 54 -13.98 -3.49 -3.75
N THR A 55 -15.20 -3.16 -3.36
CA THR A 55 -16.35 -3.07 -4.27
C THR A 55 -16.60 -1.64 -4.74
N ARG A 56 -15.97 -0.68 -4.07
CA ARG A 56 -16.03 0.75 -4.40
C ARG A 56 -14.72 1.41 -4.00
N VAL A 57 -14.22 2.28 -4.87
CA VAL A 57 -13.09 3.16 -4.57
C VAL A 57 -13.49 4.59 -4.86
N GLU A 58 -13.16 5.49 -3.94
CA GLU A 58 -13.41 6.93 -4.09
C GLU A 58 -12.10 7.69 -3.98
N ALA A 59 -11.97 8.75 -4.77
CA ALA A 59 -10.84 9.66 -4.73
C ALA A 59 -11.25 11.02 -4.17
N TYR A 60 -10.35 11.61 -3.39
CA TYR A 60 -10.52 12.92 -2.76
C TYR A 60 -9.28 13.77 -2.99
N ARG A 61 -9.48 15.04 -3.33
CA ARG A 61 -8.42 16.05 -3.39
C ARG A 61 -8.21 16.65 -2.01
N LEU A 62 -6.95 16.71 -1.57
CA LEU A 62 -6.57 17.18 -0.24
C LEU A 62 -5.67 18.43 -0.28
N VAL A 63 -5.84 19.35 0.66
CA VAL A 63 -4.89 20.46 0.86
C VAL A 63 -4.50 20.54 2.33
N PRO A 64 -3.27 21.00 2.63
CA PRO A 64 -2.87 21.20 4.02
C PRO A 64 -3.75 22.28 4.69
N PRO A 65 -3.87 22.27 6.03
CA PRO A 65 -4.68 23.25 6.75
C PRO A 65 -4.12 24.67 6.59
N PRO A 66 -4.98 25.71 6.56
CA PRO A 66 -4.53 27.10 6.47
C PRO A 66 -3.52 27.45 7.56
N GLY A 67 -2.43 28.12 7.17
CA GLY A 67 -1.37 28.56 8.10
C GLY A 67 -0.32 27.50 8.43
N SER A 68 -0.47 26.26 7.96
CA SER A 68 0.62 25.27 8.00
C SER A 68 1.75 25.63 7.03
N ARG A 69 2.95 25.14 7.34
CA ARG A 69 4.16 25.24 6.51
C ARG A 69 4.40 23.89 5.84
N PRO A 70 4.03 23.73 4.55
CA PRO A 70 4.18 22.46 3.84
C PRO A 70 5.64 21.99 3.87
N ASN A 71 5.85 20.69 4.08
CA ASN A 71 7.16 20.03 4.24
C ASN A 71 7.93 20.34 5.54
N GLU A 72 7.50 21.31 6.35
CA GLU A 72 8.14 21.67 7.64
C GLU A 72 7.34 21.20 8.86
N ASP A 73 6.02 21.25 8.79
CA ASP A 73 5.16 20.82 9.91
C ASP A 73 4.84 19.32 9.79
N ASP A 74 4.90 18.60 10.93
CA ASP A 74 4.54 17.19 11.03
C ASP A 74 3.01 17.04 11.09
N LEU A 75 2.39 17.05 9.91
CA LEU A 75 0.95 16.91 9.75
C LEU A 75 0.55 15.44 9.64
N SER A 76 -0.46 15.04 10.42
CA SER A 76 -1.13 13.76 10.26
C SER A 76 -1.92 13.73 8.95
N PRO A 77 -2.10 12.58 8.29
CA PRO A 77 -3.04 12.45 7.17
C PRO A 77 -4.45 12.99 7.48
N PHE A 78 -4.86 12.94 8.75
CA PHE A 78 -6.17 13.41 9.20
C PHE A 78 -6.29 14.94 9.32
N ASP A 79 -5.18 15.68 9.29
CA ASP A 79 -5.16 17.15 9.40
C ASP A 79 -5.44 17.84 8.05
N PHE A 80 -5.40 17.09 6.94
CA PHE A 80 -5.61 17.61 5.60
C PHE A 80 -7.10 17.83 5.29
N ASN A 81 -7.41 18.94 4.64
CA ASN A 81 -8.77 19.29 4.25
C ASN A 81 -9.11 18.69 2.89
N VAL A 82 -10.29 18.08 2.79
CA VAL A 82 -10.88 17.69 1.51
C VAL A 82 -11.42 18.93 0.81
N VAL A 83 -10.94 19.20 -0.41
CA VAL A 83 -11.41 20.34 -1.23
C VAL A 83 -12.16 19.93 -2.49
N ALA A 84 -12.07 18.67 -2.89
CA ALA A 84 -12.89 18.09 -3.96
C ALA A 84 -13.07 16.58 -3.75
N GLY A 85 -14.16 16.04 -4.31
CA GLY A 85 -14.58 14.65 -4.17
C GLY A 85 -15.84 14.47 -3.29
N PRO A 86 -16.33 13.23 -3.13
CA PRO A 86 -15.78 12.01 -3.71
C PRO A 86 -15.93 11.97 -5.23
N VAL A 87 -14.85 11.55 -5.91
CA VAL A 87 -14.92 11.08 -7.30
C VAL A 87 -14.94 9.56 -7.27
N VAL A 88 -15.98 8.95 -7.82
CA VAL A 88 -16.05 7.49 -7.96
C VAL A 88 -14.99 7.05 -8.96
N VAL A 89 -14.09 6.17 -8.52
CA VAL A 89 -13.04 5.62 -9.39
C VAL A 89 -13.67 4.52 -10.28
N PRO A 90 -13.52 4.57 -11.62
CA PRO A 90 -14.01 3.53 -12.50
C PRO A 90 -13.45 2.15 -12.11
N ALA A 91 -14.27 1.10 -12.20
CA ALA A 91 -13.91 -0.23 -11.68
C ALA A 91 -12.60 -0.80 -12.25
N GLU A 92 -12.35 -0.61 -13.55
CA GLU A 92 -11.09 -1.02 -14.20
C GLU A 92 -9.88 -0.29 -13.59
N MET A 93 -9.96 1.05 -13.50
CA MET A 93 -8.92 1.87 -12.88
C MET A 93 -8.74 1.53 -11.40
N ALA A 94 -9.82 1.25 -10.66
CA ALA A 94 -9.76 0.86 -9.26
C ALA A 94 -9.02 -0.48 -9.08
N ASN A 95 -9.27 -1.45 -9.97
CA ASN A 95 -8.57 -2.74 -9.97
C ASN A 95 -7.08 -2.57 -10.31
N ASP A 96 -6.75 -1.73 -11.28
CA ASP A 96 -5.35 -1.44 -11.64
C ASP A 96 -4.63 -0.78 -10.47
N LEU A 97 -5.24 0.25 -9.85
CA LEU A 97 -4.69 0.93 -8.68
C LEU A 97 -4.50 -0.02 -7.50
N ALA A 98 -5.47 -0.89 -7.19
CA ALA A 98 -5.36 -1.88 -6.14
C ALA A 98 -4.23 -2.90 -6.44
N THR A 99 -4.14 -3.37 -7.69
CA THR A 99 -3.10 -4.32 -8.12
C THR A 99 -1.71 -3.71 -8.00
N THR A 100 -1.52 -2.47 -8.48
CA THR A 100 -0.26 -1.74 -8.32
C THR A 100 0.04 -1.53 -6.84
N LEU A 101 -0.90 -1.00 -6.07
CA LEU A 101 -0.70 -0.71 -4.65
C LEU A 101 -0.34 -1.97 -3.83
N LEU A 102 -0.87 -3.13 -4.18
CA LEU A 102 -0.59 -4.39 -3.49
C LEU A 102 0.65 -5.13 -4.02
N SER A 103 1.30 -4.62 -5.07
CA SER A 103 2.54 -5.18 -5.61
C SER A 103 3.74 -4.81 -4.73
N PRO A 104 4.56 -5.79 -4.28
CA PRO A 104 5.79 -5.49 -3.55
C PRO A 104 6.79 -4.62 -4.33
N ASN A 105 6.73 -4.64 -5.67
CA ASN A 105 7.57 -3.85 -6.56
C ASN A 105 7.13 -2.39 -6.70
N THR A 106 6.01 -2.02 -6.06
CA THR A 106 5.58 -0.63 -5.95
C THR A 106 6.45 0.15 -5.00
N TYR A 107 7.06 -0.54 -4.03
CA TYR A 107 7.71 0.10 -2.91
C TYR A 107 9.22 0.01 -2.97
N ASP A 108 9.88 1.10 -2.62
CA ASP A 108 11.28 1.08 -2.20
C ASP A 108 11.34 0.92 -0.67
N TRP A 109 11.70 -0.27 -0.22
CA TRP A 109 11.68 -0.62 1.21
C TRP A 109 12.92 -0.13 1.97
N ASP A 110 13.97 0.27 1.27
CA ASP A 110 15.27 0.62 1.84
C ASP A 110 15.62 2.11 1.65
N ALA A 111 14.77 2.87 0.95
CA ALA A 111 14.97 4.29 0.72
C ALA A 111 14.73 5.15 1.97
N ALA A 112 15.66 6.09 2.20
CA ALA A 112 15.44 7.24 3.07
C ALA A 112 15.27 8.50 2.20
N LYS A 113 14.14 9.19 2.36
CA LYS A 113 13.79 10.38 1.57
C LYS A 113 14.16 11.67 2.30
N ALA A 114 14.72 12.64 1.57
CA ALA A 114 15.07 13.97 2.09
C ALA A 114 13.96 15.02 1.88
N CYS A 115 12.71 14.59 1.71
CA CYS A 115 11.60 15.46 1.26
C CYS A 115 10.97 16.31 2.38
N GLY A 116 11.43 16.18 3.63
CA GLY A 116 10.74 16.74 4.79
C GLY A 116 9.49 15.94 5.14
N TYR A 117 8.46 16.61 5.67
CA TYR A 117 7.18 15.97 6.00
C TYR A 117 6.26 15.87 4.78
N PRO A 118 5.53 14.76 4.58
CA PRO A 118 4.69 14.56 3.40
C PRO A 118 3.52 15.54 3.33
N VAL A 119 3.29 16.10 2.14
CA VAL A 119 2.14 16.95 1.83
C VAL A 119 1.14 16.14 1.01
N TYR A 120 0.18 15.52 1.69
CA TYR A 120 -0.81 14.66 1.04
C TYR A 120 -1.73 15.48 0.13
N GLY A 121 -1.73 15.16 -1.16
CA GLY A 121 -2.53 15.83 -2.19
C GLY A 121 -3.77 15.06 -2.61
N VAL A 122 -3.75 13.73 -2.47
CA VAL A 122 -4.87 12.86 -2.86
C VAL A 122 -5.07 11.79 -1.80
N LYS A 123 -6.32 11.41 -1.56
CA LYS A 123 -6.69 10.21 -0.81
C LYS A 123 -7.54 9.29 -1.67
N LEU A 124 -7.20 8.00 -1.68
CA LEU A 124 -8.04 6.93 -2.20
C LEU A 124 -8.68 6.17 -1.03
N SER A 125 -10.00 6.03 -1.05
CA SER A 125 -10.78 5.29 -0.05
C SER A 125 -11.30 4.00 -0.67
N PHE A 126 -10.80 2.86 -0.22
CA PHE A 126 -11.21 1.52 -0.65
C PHE A 126 -12.26 0.97 0.30
N PHE A 127 -13.41 0.56 -0.23
CA PHE A 127 -14.54 0.06 0.56
C PHE A 127 -14.80 -1.42 0.29
N ARG A 128 -14.95 -2.21 1.35
CA ARG A 128 -15.46 -3.60 1.31
C ARG A 128 -16.62 -3.72 2.30
N GLY A 129 -17.85 -3.57 1.80
CA GLY A 129 -19.03 -3.46 2.66
C GLY A 129 -18.97 -2.18 3.50
N ASN A 130 -18.97 -2.32 4.83
CA ASN A 130 -18.85 -1.20 5.77
C ASN A 130 -17.39 -0.87 6.11
N ASP A 131 -16.43 -1.73 5.75
CA ASP A 131 -15.03 -1.50 6.03
C ASP A 131 -14.42 -0.53 5.02
N ARG A 132 -13.50 0.32 5.50
CA ARG A 132 -12.79 1.31 4.69
C ARG A 132 -11.30 1.34 5.01
N VAL A 133 -10.46 1.30 3.98
CA VAL A 133 -9.03 1.62 4.07
C VAL A 133 -8.78 2.88 3.25
N ASP A 134 -8.13 3.87 3.86
CA ASP A 134 -7.76 5.11 3.22
C ASP A 134 -6.26 5.14 2.95
N VAL A 135 -5.88 5.51 1.73
CA VAL A 135 -4.49 5.63 1.28
C VAL A 135 -4.23 7.06 0.83
N PHE A 136 -3.33 7.74 1.51
CA PHE A 136 -3.01 9.15 1.29
C PHE A 136 -1.70 9.25 0.51
N PHE A 137 -1.68 10.03 -0.58
CA PHE A 137 -0.54 10.16 -1.49
C PHE A 137 0.08 11.55 -1.42
N CYS A 138 1.39 11.59 -1.19
CA CYS A 138 2.25 12.74 -1.39
C CYS A 138 3.07 12.55 -2.67
N PHE A 139 2.60 13.11 -3.78
CA PHE A 139 3.28 13.05 -5.09
C PHE A 139 4.53 13.94 -5.19
N GLN A 140 4.84 14.75 -4.19
CA GLN A 140 6.12 15.47 -4.15
C GLN A 140 7.25 14.55 -3.68
N CYS A 141 6.96 13.69 -2.71
CA CYS A 141 7.95 12.80 -2.09
C CYS A 141 7.88 11.38 -2.67
N ALA A 142 6.79 11.07 -3.37
CA ALA A 142 6.34 9.71 -3.70
C ALA A 142 6.16 8.84 -2.44
N ASP A 143 5.61 9.43 -1.38
CA ASP A 143 5.27 8.72 -0.14
C ASP A 143 3.76 8.55 -0.01
N LEU A 144 3.34 7.41 0.54
CA LEU A 144 1.95 7.18 0.91
C LEU A 144 1.81 6.78 2.37
N ALA A 145 0.64 7.05 2.95
CA ALA A 145 0.24 6.55 4.27
C ALA A 145 -1.06 5.76 4.19
N VAL A 146 -1.13 4.65 4.93
CA VAL A 146 -2.33 3.82 5.02
C VAL A 146 -2.99 4.02 6.38
N THR A 147 -4.30 4.23 6.36
CA THR A 147 -5.11 4.44 7.57
C THR A 147 -6.42 3.66 7.53
N ARG A 148 -6.96 3.36 8.71
CA ARG A 148 -8.30 2.81 8.93
C ARG A 148 -8.77 3.23 10.31
N ASP A 149 -10.05 3.57 10.45
CA ASP A 149 -10.69 3.87 11.73
C ASP A 149 -9.95 4.93 12.60
N GLY A 150 -9.33 5.92 11.95
CA GLY A 150 -8.58 6.99 12.62
C GLY A 150 -7.17 6.61 13.05
N GLU A 151 -6.69 5.43 12.69
CA GLU A 151 -5.32 4.96 12.97
C GLU A 151 -4.46 4.93 11.71
N LYS A 152 -3.19 5.33 11.83
CA LYS A 152 -2.16 5.26 10.77
C LYS A 152 -1.25 4.06 11.02
N PHE A 153 -1.13 3.16 10.02
CA PHE A 153 -0.35 1.93 10.17
C PHE A 153 1.09 2.04 9.68
N GLY A 154 1.28 2.61 8.50
CA GLY A 154 2.60 2.67 7.88
C GLY A 154 2.72 3.76 6.82
N ILE A 155 3.98 4.02 6.47
CA ILE A 155 4.38 4.90 5.36
C ILE A 155 5.15 4.03 4.37
N GLY A 156 4.88 4.22 3.07
CA GLY A 156 5.58 3.52 2.00
C GLY A 156 6.05 4.49 0.92
N ASP A 157 7.28 4.32 0.48
CA ASP A 157 7.83 5.03 -0.69
C ASP A 157 7.36 4.29 -1.95
N PHE A 158 6.54 4.91 -2.79
CA PHE A 158 5.99 4.34 -4.02
C PHE A 158 6.70 4.81 -5.30
N SER A 159 7.88 5.44 -5.20
CA SER A 159 8.63 5.98 -6.35
C SER A 159 8.81 5.01 -7.51
N PRO A 160 9.12 3.70 -7.28
CA PRO A 160 9.26 2.75 -8.38
C PRO A 160 8.04 2.65 -9.31
N GLN A 161 6.84 2.97 -8.80
CA GLN A 161 5.57 2.88 -9.53
C GLN A 161 4.74 4.17 -9.42
N GLU A 162 5.38 5.35 -9.31
CA GLU A 162 4.67 6.62 -9.19
C GLU A 162 3.79 6.95 -10.41
N ARG A 163 4.27 6.64 -11.62
CA ARG A 163 3.62 7.03 -12.88
C ARG A 163 2.17 6.56 -13.03
N PRO A 164 1.83 5.27 -12.80
CA PRO A 164 0.44 4.81 -12.81
C PRO A 164 -0.48 5.64 -11.90
N PHE A 165 -0.02 5.96 -10.68
CA PHE A 165 -0.81 6.75 -9.73
C PHE A 165 -1.00 8.19 -10.22
N VAL A 166 0.06 8.85 -10.69
CA VAL A 166 -0.02 10.21 -11.25
C VAL A 166 -0.98 10.27 -12.44
N ALA A 167 -0.91 9.30 -13.35
CA ALA A 167 -1.80 9.24 -14.52
C ALA A 167 -3.27 9.08 -14.10
N ALA A 168 -3.55 8.15 -13.17
CA ALA A 168 -4.89 7.92 -12.68
C ALA A 168 -5.48 9.16 -11.99
N VAL A 169 -4.73 9.81 -11.09
CA VAL A 169 -5.25 11.01 -10.39
C VAL A 169 -5.47 12.18 -11.33
N LYS A 170 -4.63 12.36 -12.35
CA LYS A 170 -4.87 13.39 -13.39
C LYS A 170 -6.12 13.11 -14.21
N GLN A 171 -6.43 11.84 -14.47
CA GLN A 171 -7.68 11.47 -15.14
C GLN A 171 -8.90 11.71 -14.25
N LEU A 172 -8.80 11.41 -12.95
CA LEU A 172 -9.90 11.58 -11.98
C LEU A 172 -10.20 13.05 -11.67
N PHE A 173 -9.19 13.91 -11.69
CA PHE A 173 -9.30 15.35 -11.41
C PHE A 173 -8.82 16.18 -12.61
N SER A 174 -9.44 15.99 -13.77
CA SER A 174 -9.05 16.64 -15.03
C SER A 174 -9.01 18.17 -14.96
N ASP A 175 -9.87 18.75 -14.13
CA ASP A 175 -10.08 20.21 -14.04
C ASP A 175 -9.31 20.84 -12.86
N ASP A 176 -8.65 20.04 -12.02
CA ASP A 176 -7.86 20.53 -10.89
C ASP A 176 -6.44 20.90 -11.34
N ALA A 177 -6.17 22.20 -11.47
CA ALA A 177 -4.88 22.71 -11.91
C ALA A 177 -3.70 22.25 -11.04
N GLY A 178 -3.91 22.03 -9.74
CA GLY A 178 -2.89 21.54 -8.82
C GLY A 178 -2.53 20.07 -9.10
N ILE A 179 -3.53 19.23 -9.39
CA ILE A 179 -3.32 17.83 -9.80
C ILE A 179 -2.66 17.77 -11.18
N GLN A 180 -3.13 18.58 -12.13
CA GLN A 180 -2.55 18.59 -13.48
C GLN A 180 -1.09 19.03 -13.50
N ALA A 181 -0.66 19.85 -12.53
CA ALA A 181 0.72 20.31 -12.38
C ALA A 181 1.69 19.27 -11.79
N ILE A 182 1.20 18.13 -11.25
CA ILE A 182 2.06 17.05 -10.73
C ILE A 182 2.98 16.52 -11.84
N ARG A 183 4.27 16.33 -11.55
CA ARG A 183 5.22 15.78 -12.52
C ARG A 183 5.26 14.24 -12.39
N PRO A 184 5.34 13.50 -13.52
CA PRO A 184 5.52 12.05 -13.54
C PRO A 184 6.97 11.59 -13.44
#